data_AF-A0A0V0QUB0-F1
#
_entry.id   AF-A0A0V0QUB0-F1
#
_cell.length_a   1.000
_cell.length_b   1.000
_cell.length_c   1.000
_cell.angle_alpha   90.00
_cell.angle_beta   90.00
_cell.angle_gamma   90.00
#
_symmetry.space_group_name_H-M   'P 1'
#
loop_
_entity.id
_entity.type
_entity.pdbx_description
1 polymer ?
#
loop_
_entity_poly.entity_id
_entity_poly.type
_entity_poly.pdbx_seq_one_letter_code
_entity_poly.pdbx_strand_id
1 'polypeptide(L)'
;MIHFKIEEDGILTDSILGGFSVNLREIVENPGQWLSGYFEIQQIQYKENEEIIKSNGHCGIMVQFRPENKPADFDTKEPELENYEQMIERGKPVTEPGILYVNVIGARKIPDSTFDTPDAFVTIKCSKGNKKEIKTKTIHDNLSPVWDHKDQIELDLPKEQYEHFQLFITLYDYNYTINSNLGKIDLDISHLFVKPGEWLNQILPILDKKGFPGAGELYLQIQWVPNSQKNSIKTEAPEHLFLKEKKEQDEKIKQQEAEKQKEAQEPDVEGTIFVKVIQAFNLSEGAKTDGKVTIKVNKGSNQIFNTKEIKNNQNPEFQQEFNIEIKARPKDIKSGLALSATVEDIDFIGNDFLGFLEVDLSNYIQNPNLWFNEISQLSDAKGQVGKNGMLYLQIQWRPKGIQNQNTELPKLRSIKEYQKGADPKGIVVVKVVKATNILGVEKKGSYSDAKLRIKFNKQKETTKIIKSLNPEWNEQFQFKINFRERSEMPFAQCEILDNNTFSDTFLGDFEANISEILDEPNIWKIKKEYTLANMEKQKTKGDISGTAELWFAFVQNEKDIANLK
;
A
#
# COMPACT_ATOMS: atom_id res chain seq x y z
N MET A 1 66.45 -34.94 36.17
CA MET A 1 65.58 -35.50 35.12
C MET A 1 66.06 -36.90 34.80
N ILE A 2 65.18 -37.85 34.57
CA ILE A 2 65.49 -39.10 33.85
C ILE A 2 64.83 -39.03 32.49
N HIS A 3 65.53 -39.48 31.46
CA HIS A 3 65.03 -39.56 30.09
C HIS A 3 64.77 -41.02 29.74
N PHE A 4 63.56 -41.31 29.30
CA PHE A 4 63.15 -42.64 28.85
C PHE A 4 63.07 -42.64 27.34
N LYS A 5 63.69 -43.64 26.72
CA LYS A 5 63.64 -43.90 25.29
C LYS A 5 62.90 -45.21 25.08
N ILE A 6 61.90 -45.20 24.20
CA ILE A 6 61.10 -46.37 23.86
C ILE A 6 61.52 -46.83 22.46
N GLU A 7 61.93 -48.09 22.38
CA GLU A 7 62.42 -48.73 21.16
C GLU A 7 61.58 -49.97 20.87
N GLU A 8 61.30 -50.21 19.60
CA GLU A 8 60.73 -51.47 19.12
C GLU A 8 61.88 -52.38 18.67
N ASP A 9 61.97 -53.54 19.31
CA ASP A 9 63.01 -54.54 19.06
C ASP A 9 62.66 -55.29 17.76
N GLY A 10 63.37 -54.93 16.68
CA GLY A 10 63.11 -55.41 15.33
C GLY A 10 64.14 -56.45 14.89
N ILE A 11 63.71 -57.48 14.14
CA ILE A 11 64.58 -58.60 13.69
C ILE A 11 65.80 -58.12 12.85
N LEU A 12 65.78 -56.89 12.31
CA LEU A 12 66.84 -56.33 11.44
C LEU A 12 67.43 -54.99 11.92
N THR A 13 66.64 -54.12 12.55
CA THR A 13 67.07 -52.83 13.11
C THR A 13 66.08 -52.37 14.19
N ASP A 14 66.58 -51.90 15.33
CA ASP A 14 65.76 -51.27 16.37
C ASP A 14 65.19 -49.94 15.86
N SER A 15 63.89 -49.72 16.07
CA SER A 15 63.23 -48.47 15.67
C SER A 15 62.79 -47.66 16.90
N ILE A 16 63.10 -46.37 16.89
CA ILE A 16 62.81 -45.48 18.03
C ILE A 16 61.36 -45.03 17.93
N LEU A 17 60.51 -45.52 18.85
CA LEU A 17 59.10 -45.16 18.94
C LEU A 17 58.89 -43.77 19.58
N GLY A 18 59.87 -43.28 20.34
CA GLY A 18 59.87 -41.94 20.94
C GLY A 18 60.49 -41.94 22.31
N GLY A 19 60.26 -40.89 23.08
CA GLY A 19 60.74 -40.79 24.45
C GLY A 19 59.98 -39.76 25.27
N PHE A 20 60.23 -39.76 26.58
CA PHE A 20 59.68 -38.79 27.52
C PHE A 20 60.68 -38.53 28.64
N SER A 21 60.49 -37.41 29.34
CA SER A 21 61.40 -36.98 30.41
C SER A 21 60.64 -36.80 31.71
N VAL A 22 61.18 -37.32 32.80
CA VAL A 22 60.55 -37.30 34.12
C VAL A 22 61.38 -36.47 35.07
N ASN A 23 60.73 -35.50 35.72
CA ASN A 23 61.35 -34.69 36.75
C ASN A 23 61.30 -35.41 38.09
N LEU A 24 62.47 -35.81 38.59
CA LEU A 24 62.58 -36.53 39.86
C LEU A 24 62.72 -35.62 41.08
N ARG A 25 62.67 -34.29 40.91
CA ARG A 25 62.94 -33.34 42.00
C ARG A 25 62.10 -33.66 43.25
N GLU A 26 60.82 -33.92 43.06
CA GLU A 26 59.87 -34.19 44.15
C GLU A 26 60.24 -35.43 44.97
N ILE A 27 60.58 -36.54 44.31
CA ILE A 27 60.97 -37.79 44.99
C ILE A 27 62.40 -37.78 45.53
N VAL A 28 63.27 -36.92 44.99
CA VAL A 28 64.62 -36.70 45.53
C VAL A 28 64.56 -35.84 46.80
N GLU A 29 63.71 -34.80 46.82
CA GLU A 29 63.44 -33.98 48.00
C GLU A 29 62.69 -34.78 49.08
N ASN A 30 61.90 -35.78 48.70
CA ASN A 30 61.14 -36.66 49.60
C ASN A 30 61.43 -38.16 49.34
N PRO A 31 62.60 -38.69 49.76
CA PRO A 31 62.97 -40.08 49.53
C PRO A 31 61.95 -41.07 50.09
N GLY A 32 61.67 -42.14 49.33
CA GLY A 32 60.66 -43.13 49.67
C GLY A 32 59.23 -42.79 49.22
N GLN A 33 58.97 -41.62 48.63
CA GLN A 33 57.70 -41.37 47.94
C GLN A 33 57.71 -41.93 46.52
N TRP A 34 56.59 -42.51 46.11
CA TRP A 34 56.37 -42.98 44.74
C TRP A 34 55.93 -41.83 43.84
N LEU A 35 56.59 -41.68 42.70
CA LEU A 35 56.08 -40.97 41.53
C LEU A 35 55.45 -42.02 40.61
N SER A 36 54.15 -41.92 40.37
CA SER A 36 53.44 -42.85 39.47
C SER A 36 52.49 -42.10 38.54
N GLY A 37 52.37 -42.58 37.30
CA GLY A 37 51.49 -41.98 36.31
C GLY A 37 51.84 -42.36 34.88
N TYR A 38 51.02 -41.90 33.94
CA TYR A 38 51.25 -42.06 32.51
C TYR A 38 51.92 -40.83 31.91
N PHE A 39 52.96 -41.03 31.12
CA PHE A 39 53.73 -39.98 30.45
C PHE A 39 53.61 -40.14 28.93
N GLU A 40 53.32 -39.05 28.24
CA GLU A 40 53.17 -39.04 26.79
C GLU A 40 54.50 -39.34 26.09
N ILE A 41 54.50 -40.35 25.22
CA ILE A 41 55.66 -40.71 24.39
C ILE A 41 55.69 -39.77 23.19
N GLN A 42 56.72 -38.93 23.14
CA GLN A 42 56.89 -37.95 22.08
C GLN A 42 57.98 -38.40 21.10
N GLN A 43 57.69 -38.32 19.80
CA GLN A 43 58.64 -38.57 18.73
C GLN A 43 58.84 -37.28 17.94
N ILE A 44 60.09 -36.82 17.88
CA ILE A 44 60.47 -35.66 17.09
C ILE A 44 60.72 -36.12 15.65
N GLN A 45 60.01 -35.52 14.70
CA GLN A 45 60.23 -35.70 13.27
C GLN A 45 60.60 -34.36 12.65
N TYR A 46 61.64 -34.36 11.81
CA TYR A 46 62.03 -33.18 11.05
C TYR A 46 61.46 -33.24 9.64
N LYS A 47 60.64 -32.25 9.28
CA LYS A 47 60.12 -32.09 7.92
C LYS A 47 60.31 -30.65 7.50
N GLU A 48 60.98 -30.41 6.37
CA GLU A 48 61.19 -29.06 5.80
C GLU A 48 61.81 -28.04 6.79
N ASN A 49 62.75 -28.49 7.63
CA ASN A 49 63.38 -27.71 8.71
C ASN A 49 62.45 -27.28 9.87
N GLU A 50 61.23 -27.82 9.94
CA GLU A 50 60.36 -27.67 11.11
C GLU A 50 60.40 -28.94 11.97
N GLU A 51 60.40 -28.72 13.28
CA GLU A 51 60.32 -29.78 14.29
C GLU A 51 58.85 -30.12 14.54
N ILE A 52 58.43 -31.33 14.15
CA ILE A 52 57.09 -31.83 14.37
C ILE A 52 57.14 -32.84 15.52
N ILE A 53 56.51 -32.50 16.64
CA ILE A 53 56.36 -33.40 17.78
C ILE A 53 55.10 -34.24 17.56
N LYS A 54 55.27 -35.55 17.46
CA LYS A 54 54.17 -36.52 17.32
C LYS A 54 53.98 -37.29 18.63
N SER A 55 52.75 -37.36 19.11
CA SER A 55 52.35 -38.23 20.22
C SER A 55 52.21 -39.68 19.73
N ASN A 56 52.93 -40.61 20.34
CA ASN A 56 52.92 -42.04 20.01
C ASN A 56 52.37 -42.90 21.16
N GLY A 57 51.49 -42.33 22.00
CA GLY A 57 50.83 -43.01 23.12
C GLY A 57 51.38 -42.58 24.47
N HIS A 58 51.11 -43.38 25.52
CA HIS A 58 51.57 -43.08 26.88
C HIS A 58 52.28 -44.30 27.49
N CYS A 59 53.29 -44.03 28.32
CA CYS A 59 53.99 -45.03 29.12
C CYS A 59 53.65 -44.84 30.59
N GLY A 60 53.10 -45.88 31.24
CA GLY A 60 52.88 -45.89 32.68
C GLY A 60 54.18 -46.20 33.40
N ILE A 61 54.61 -45.34 34.32
CA ILE A 61 55.81 -45.59 35.13
C ILE A 61 55.49 -45.46 36.62
N MET A 62 56.29 -46.16 37.42
CA MET A 62 56.34 -46.01 38.87
C MET A 62 57.80 -45.93 39.27
N VAL A 63 58.20 -44.83 39.89
CA VAL A 63 59.60 -44.56 40.25
C VAL A 63 59.66 -44.08 41.69
N GLN A 64 60.59 -44.63 42.47
CA GLN A 64 60.84 -44.23 43.86
C GLN A 64 62.35 -44.04 44.04
N PHE A 65 62.74 -42.96 44.71
CA PHE A 65 64.14 -42.69 45.03
C PHE A 65 64.48 -43.21 46.44
N ARG A 66 65.54 -44.01 46.56
CA ARG A 66 66.01 -44.62 47.82
C ARG A 66 67.51 -44.37 48.01
N PRO A 67 67.93 -43.53 48.97
CA PRO A 67 69.34 -43.24 49.23
C PRO A 67 70.04 -44.39 49.98
N GLU A 68 71.25 -44.75 49.57
CA GLU A 68 72.03 -45.87 50.15
C GLU A 68 72.25 -45.76 51.66
N ASN A 69 72.35 -44.55 52.20
CA ASN A 69 72.76 -44.29 53.60
C ASN A 69 71.60 -44.22 54.60
N LYS A 70 70.36 -44.52 54.19
CA LYS A 70 69.19 -44.58 55.09
C LYS A 70 68.31 -45.79 54.73
N PRO A 71 68.43 -46.93 55.43
CA PRO A 71 67.38 -47.93 55.41
C PRO A 71 66.26 -47.42 56.33
N ALA A 72 65.46 -46.48 55.86
CA ALA A 72 64.18 -46.21 56.48
C ALA A 72 63.18 -47.28 55.99
N ASP A 73 62.15 -47.57 56.80
CA ASP A 73 60.98 -48.36 56.42
C ASP A 73 60.18 -47.63 55.32
N PHE A 74 60.79 -47.47 54.14
CA PHE A 74 60.13 -46.91 52.98
C PHE A 74 59.00 -47.83 52.58
N ASP A 75 57.89 -47.25 52.17
CA ASP A 75 56.79 -48.03 51.62
C ASP A 75 57.26 -48.71 50.33
N THR A 76 57.54 -50.01 50.44
CA THR A 76 57.96 -50.85 49.33
C THR A 76 56.78 -51.39 48.55
N LYS A 77 55.55 -51.17 49.03
CA LYS A 77 54.35 -51.56 48.31
C LYS A 77 54.24 -50.68 47.08
N GLU A 78 54.31 -51.32 45.92
CA GLU A 78 54.11 -50.64 44.64
C GLU A 78 52.68 -50.07 44.61
N PRO A 79 52.52 -48.80 44.22
CA PRO A 79 51.19 -48.24 44.01
C PRO A 79 50.53 -48.96 42.84
N GLU A 80 49.21 -49.09 42.85
CA GLU A 80 48.51 -49.49 41.64
C GLU A 80 48.51 -48.30 40.68
N LEU A 81 49.08 -48.49 39.48
CA LEU A 81 48.86 -47.54 38.39
C LEU A 81 47.36 -47.45 38.10
N GLU A 82 46.86 -46.22 37.95
CA GLU A 82 45.50 -46.00 37.48
C GLU A 82 45.25 -46.81 36.20
N ASN A 83 44.04 -47.32 36.02
CA ASN A 83 43.71 -48.04 34.79
C ASN A 83 43.84 -47.09 33.59
N TYR A 84 44.57 -47.50 32.54
CA TYR A 84 44.82 -46.68 31.36
C TYR A 84 43.54 -46.16 30.71
N GLU A 85 42.48 -46.98 30.63
CA GLU A 85 41.19 -46.57 30.08
C GLU A 85 40.53 -45.49 30.94
N GLN A 86 40.63 -45.60 32.27
CA GLN A 86 40.13 -44.59 33.22
C GLN A 86 40.90 -43.26 33.12
N MET A 87 42.22 -43.32 32.92
CA MET A 87 43.06 -42.12 32.70
C MET A 87 42.65 -41.41 31.40
N ILE A 88 42.47 -42.17 30.31
CA ILE A 88 42.02 -41.62 29.03
C ILE A 88 40.59 -41.07 29.14
N GLU A 89 39.69 -41.72 29.87
CA GLU A 89 38.35 -41.21 30.14
C GLU A 89 38.36 -39.92 30.96
N ARG A 90 39.23 -39.79 31.96
CA ARG A 90 39.44 -38.53 32.70
C ARG A 90 39.99 -37.41 31.81
N GLY A 91 40.73 -37.75 30.76
CA GLY A 91 41.24 -36.81 29.76
C GLY A 91 40.23 -36.41 28.69
N LYS A 92 39.09 -37.12 28.56
CA LYS A 92 38.03 -36.74 27.60
C LYS A 92 37.27 -35.52 28.16
N PRO A 93 37.10 -34.46 27.36
CA PRO A 93 36.30 -33.32 27.79
C PRO A 93 34.85 -33.73 28.03
N VAL A 94 34.26 -33.22 29.11
CA VAL A 94 32.87 -33.50 29.47
C VAL A 94 31.93 -32.94 28.40
N THR A 95 31.12 -33.81 27.80
CA THR A 95 30.12 -33.42 26.80
C THR A 95 28.75 -33.17 27.42
N GLU A 96 27.90 -32.41 26.73
CA GLU A 96 26.49 -32.19 27.12
C GLU A 96 25.56 -32.62 25.98
N PRO A 97 25.16 -33.91 25.93
CA PRO A 97 24.34 -34.39 24.84
C PRO A 97 22.93 -33.80 24.87
N GLY A 98 22.33 -33.57 23.70
CA GLY A 98 21.01 -32.99 23.57
C GLY A 98 20.48 -32.99 22.13
N ILE A 99 19.28 -32.41 21.97
CA ILE A 99 18.55 -32.36 20.72
C ILE A 99 18.37 -30.91 20.29
N LEU A 100 18.76 -30.62 19.06
CA LEU A 100 18.45 -29.38 18.36
C LEU A 100 17.20 -29.59 17.50
N TYR A 101 16.07 -29.05 17.93
CA TYR A 101 14.82 -29.03 17.16
C TYR A 101 14.87 -27.91 16.12
N VAL A 102 14.50 -28.20 14.88
CA VAL A 102 14.53 -27.26 13.76
C VAL A 102 13.24 -27.35 12.96
N ASN A 103 12.51 -26.25 12.88
CA ASN A 103 11.35 -26.10 12.02
C ASN A 103 11.68 -25.13 10.88
N VAL A 104 11.62 -25.63 9.64
CA VAL A 104 11.72 -24.83 8.42
C VAL A 104 10.32 -24.47 7.95
N ILE A 105 9.90 -23.24 8.27
CA ILE A 105 8.51 -22.83 8.10
C ILE A 105 8.22 -22.49 6.63
N GLY A 106 8.95 -21.54 6.06
CA GLY A 106 8.72 -21.06 4.70
C GLY A 106 9.72 -19.99 4.29
N ALA A 107 9.76 -19.69 3.00
CA ALA A 107 10.50 -18.57 2.45
C ALA A 107 9.56 -17.60 1.73
N ARG A 108 10.02 -16.36 1.48
CA ARG A 108 9.30 -15.38 0.67
C ARG A 108 10.25 -14.43 -0.03
N LYS A 109 9.72 -13.68 -1.01
CA LYS A 109 10.49 -12.72 -1.82
C LYS A 109 11.69 -13.37 -2.50
N ILE A 110 11.59 -14.66 -2.84
CA ILE A 110 12.59 -15.31 -3.68
C ILE A 110 12.58 -14.56 -5.02
N PRO A 111 13.73 -14.11 -5.55
CA PRO A 111 13.77 -13.43 -6.84
C PRO A 111 13.26 -14.35 -7.94
N ASP A 112 12.35 -13.83 -8.75
CA ASP A 112 11.92 -14.53 -9.96
C ASP A 112 13.07 -14.52 -10.98
N SER A 113 13.18 -15.60 -11.77
CA SER A 113 14.08 -15.61 -12.90
C SER A 113 13.31 -15.17 -14.15
N THR A 114 14.01 -14.64 -15.16
CA THR A 114 13.37 -14.12 -16.38
C THR A 114 12.65 -15.20 -17.20
N PHE A 115 12.88 -16.48 -16.92
CA PHE A 115 12.45 -17.60 -17.76
C PHE A 115 11.78 -18.76 -17.01
N ASP A 116 11.90 -18.82 -15.68
CA ASP A 116 11.37 -19.93 -14.88
C ASP A 116 11.18 -19.54 -13.41
N THR A 117 10.10 -20.01 -12.78
CA THR A 117 9.85 -19.77 -11.36
C THR A 117 10.52 -20.88 -10.54
N PRO A 118 11.36 -20.56 -9.54
CA PRO A 118 12.13 -21.56 -8.81
C PRO A 118 11.31 -22.65 -8.10
N ASP A 119 11.84 -23.88 -8.18
CA ASP A 119 11.38 -25.07 -7.47
C ASP A 119 12.12 -25.20 -6.12
N ALA A 120 11.62 -24.49 -5.11
CA ALA A 120 12.38 -24.23 -3.90
C ALA A 120 12.44 -25.41 -2.90
N PHE A 121 13.64 -25.71 -2.41
CA PHE A 121 13.87 -26.51 -1.19
C PHE A 121 15.05 -25.96 -0.37
N VAL A 122 15.09 -26.29 0.92
CA VAL A 122 16.13 -25.82 1.85
C VAL A 122 16.92 -27.00 2.40
N THR A 123 18.22 -26.80 2.58
CA THR A 123 19.06 -27.70 3.38
C THR A 123 19.75 -26.99 4.54
N ILE A 124 19.98 -27.71 5.64
CA ILE A 124 20.63 -27.19 6.85
C ILE A 124 21.70 -28.17 7.32
N LYS A 125 22.90 -27.66 7.59
CA LYS A 125 24.05 -28.41 8.12
C LYS A 125 24.62 -27.72 9.35
N CYS A 126 25.01 -28.50 10.35
CA CYS A 126 25.74 -27.98 11.51
C CYS A 126 27.20 -27.71 11.16
N SER A 127 27.79 -26.67 11.75
CA SER A 127 29.22 -26.37 11.59
C SER A 127 30.12 -27.37 12.31
N LYS A 128 29.63 -28.00 13.39
CA LYS A 128 30.35 -28.95 14.24
C LYS A 128 29.44 -30.09 14.68
N GLY A 129 30.04 -31.22 15.07
CA GLY A 129 29.32 -32.37 15.61
C GLY A 129 28.65 -33.23 14.53
N ASN A 130 27.33 -33.36 14.62
CA ASN A 130 26.57 -34.27 13.78
C ASN A 130 26.59 -33.85 12.30
N LYS A 131 26.82 -34.82 11.40
CA LYS A 131 26.88 -34.60 9.95
C LYS A 131 25.52 -34.74 9.26
N LYS A 132 24.44 -35.01 10.00
CA LYS A 132 23.07 -35.07 9.46
C LYS A 132 22.73 -33.75 8.76
N GLU A 133 22.21 -33.86 7.54
CA GLU A 133 21.66 -32.76 6.77
C GLU A 133 20.12 -32.81 6.87
N ILE A 134 19.51 -31.71 7.32
CA ILE A 134 18.05 -31.54 7.21
C ILE A 134 17.76 -31.08 5.79
N LYS A 135 16.77 -31.66 5.14
CA LYS A 135 16.33 -31.29 3.79
C LYS A 135 14.81 -31.26 3.70
N THR A 136 14.26 -30.13 3.27
CA THR A 136 12.81 -29.99 3.04
C THR A 136 12.37 -30.67 1.75
N LYS A 137 11.06 -30.84 1.59
CA LYS A 137 10.46 -31.19 0.29
C LYS A 137 10.63 -30.03 -0.70
N THR A 138 10.68 -30.34 -1.99
CA THR A 138 10.60 -29.34 -3.05
C THR A 138 9.16 -28.84 -3.19
N ILE A 139 8.98 -27.51 -3.28
CA ILE A 139 7.72 -26.88 -3.66
C ILE A 139 7.95 -26.21 -5.01
N HIS A 140 7.15 -26.60 -5.99
CA HIS A 140 7.33 -26.18 -7.37
C HIS A 140 6.68 -24.82 -7.66
N ASP A 141 7.27 -24.06 -8.60
CA ASP A 141 6.72 -22.81 -9.15
C ASP A 141 6.22 -21.81 -8.09
N ASN A 142 6.98 -21.59 -7.01
CA ASN A 142 6.52 -20.75 -5.90
C ASN A 142 7.62 -19.89 -5.28
N LEU A 143 7.49 -18.57 -5.42
CA LEU A 143 8.41 -17.57 -4.84
C LEU A 143 8.21 -17.33 -3.34
N SER A 144 7.18 -17.93 -2.74
CA SER A 144 6.87 -17.88 -1.31
C SER A 144 6.44 -19.24 -0.76
N PRO A 145 7.33 -20.26 -0.84
CA PRO A 145 7.02 -21.63 -0.45
C PRO A 145 6.83 -21.75 1.07
N VAL A 146 5.87 -22.58 1.49
CA VAL A 146 5.62 -22.92 2.90
C VAL A 146 5.81 -24.41 3.08
N TRP A 147 6.89 -24.81 3.75
CA TRP A 147 7.23 -26.22 3.95
C TRP A 147 6.65 -26.80 5.24
N ASP A 148 6.57 -26.00 6.32
CA ASP A 148 6.24 -26.46 7.68
C ASP A 148 6.95 -27.78 8.04
N HIS A 149 8.25 -27.84 7.74
CA HIS A 149 9.06 -29.04 7.87
C HIS A 149 9.74 -29.07 9.24
N LYS A 150 9.51 -30.13 10.02
CA LYS A 150 10.07 -30.30 11.36
C LYS A 150 11.05 -31.46 11.37
N ASP A 151 12.25 -31.22 11.88
CA ASP A 151 13.28 -32.24 12.06
C ASP A 151 14.13 -31.93 13.31
N GLN A 152 15.00 -32.86 13.68
CA GLN A 152 15.86 -32.76 14.85
C GLN A 152 17.27 -33.28 14.58
N ILE A 153 18.26 -32.69 15.24
CA ILE A 153 19.67 -33.09 15.18
C ILE A 153 20.15 -33.41 16.59
N GLU A 154 20.69 -34.62 16.80
CA GLU A 154 21.32 -34.99 18.05
C GLU A 154 22.75 -34.46 18.07
N LEU A 155 23.12 -33.74 19.12
CA LEU A 155 24.46 -33.20 19.32
C LEU A 155 25.01 -33.75 20.65
N ASP A 156 26.27 -34.19 20.61
CA ASP A 156 27.02 -34.63 21.80
C ASP A 156 28.42 -34.03 21.68
N LEU A 157 28.58 -32.83 22.23
CA LEU A 157 29.78 -32.01 22.06
C LEU A 157 30.32 -31.53 23.42
N PRO A 158 31.65 -31.31 23.53
CA PRO A 158 32.23 -30.56 24.62
C PRO A 158 31.67 -29.14 24.70
N LYS A 159 31.56 -28.59 25.92
CA LYS A 159 30.96 -27.26 26.14
C LYS A 159 31.62 -26.15 25.34
N GLU A 160 32.94 -26.22 25.19
CA GLU A 160 33.73 -25.24 24.45
C GLU A 160 33.42 -25.25 22.94
N GLN A 161 32.91 -26.38 22.40
CA GLN A 161 32.59 -26.48 20.98
C GLN A 161 31.23 -25.85 20.63
N TYR A 162 30.35 -25.62 21.60
CA TYR A 162 29.11 -24.88 21.39
C TYR A 162 29.33 -23.37 21.19
N GLU A 163 30.51 -22.85 21.53
CA GLU A 163 30.88 -21.49 21.18
C GLU A 163 31.05 -21.34 19.65
N HIS A 164 30.49 -20.26 19.11
CA HIS A 164 30.44 -19.97 17.67
C HIS A 164 29.83 -21.12 16.83
N PHE A 165 28.86 -21.83 17.41
CA PHE A 165 28.15 -22.89 16.70
C PHE A 165 27.19 -22.28 15.67
N GLN A 166 27.30 -22.73 14.42
CA GLN A 166 26.58 -22.17 13.29
C GLN A 166 25.76 -23.24 12.58
N LEU A 167 24.64 -22.82 12.00
CA LEU A 167 23.90 -23.56 11.01
C LEU A 167 24.15 -22.95 9.63
N PHE A 168 24.63 -23.78 8.71
CA PHE A 168 24.77 -23.44 7.30
C PHE A 168 23.49 -23.84 6.58
N ILE A 169 22.70 -22.84 6.20
CA ILE A 169 21.40 -23.01 5.58
C ILE A 169 21.52 -22.57 4.11
N THR A 170 21.08 -23.40 3.18
CA THR A 170 21.10 -23.07 1.74
C THR A 170 19.72 -23.28 1.13
N LEU A 171 19.25 -22.26 0.41
CA LEU A 171 18.06 -22.32 -0.42
C LEU A 171 18.47 -22.74 -1.84
N TYR A 172 17.79 -23.74 -2.37
CA TYR A 172 18.03 -24.28 -3.70
C TYR A 172 16.80 -24.19 -4.58
N ASP A 173 17.06 -24.03 -5.87
CA ASP A 173 16.13 -24.30 -6.96
C ASP A 173 16.42 -25.70 -7.52
N TYR A 174 15.43 -26.58 -7.40
CA TYR A 174 15.52 -27.96 -7.83
C TYR A 174 15.61 -28.04 -9.35
N ASN A 175 16.64 -28.72 -9.84
CA ASN A 175 16.85 -28.96 -11.25
C ASN A 175 17.21 -30.44 -11.43
N TYR A 176 16.74 -31.07 -12.51
CA TYR A 176 16.95 -32.50 -12.78
C TYR A 176 18.44 -32.91 -12.85
N THR A 177 19.34 -31.98 -13.19
CA THR A 177 20.77 -32.24 -13.34
C THR A 177 21.58 -31.73 -12.16
N ILE A 178 21.55 -30.43 -11.89
CA ILE A 178 22.31 -29.77 -10.81
C ILE A 178 21.44 -28.68 -10.19
N ASN A 179 21.14 -28.81 -8.90
CA ASN A 179 20.34 -27.81 -8.18
C ASN A 179 21.09 -26.47 -8.11
N SER A 180 20.38 -25.38 -8.38
CA SER A 180 20.93 -24.04 -8.38
C SER A 180 20.85 -23.44 -6.98
N ASN A 181 21.96 -22.93 -6.45
CA ASN A 181 21.96 -22.20 -5.17
C ASN A 181 21.29 -20.83 -5.39
N LEU A 182 20.15 -20.62 -4.73
CA LEU A 182 19.39 -19.37 -4.74
C LEU A 182 19.88 -18.39 -3.67
N GLY A 183 20.43 -18.90 -2.57
CA GLY A 183 21.07 -18.10 -1.55
C GLY A 183 21.37 -18.91 -0.29
N LYS A 184 22.04 -18.27 0.67
CA LYS A 184 22.49 -18.92 1.91
C LYS A 184 22.31 -18.04 3.15
N ILE A 185 22.28 -18.69 4.31
CA ILE A 185 22.29 -18.08 5.64
C ILE A 185 23.30 -18.85 6.50
N ASP A 186 24.26 -18.13 7.07
CA ASP A 186 25.22 -18.64 8.05
C ASP A 186 24.76 -18.15 9.44
N LEU A 187 24.00 -18.97 10.18
CA LEU A 187 23.27 -18.56 11.39
C LEU A 187 24.01 -19.00 12.66
N ASP A 188 24.44 -18.05 13.49
CA ASP A 188 24.98 -18.33 14.83
C ASP A 188 23.85 -18.61 15.83
N ILE A 189 23.87 -19.81 16.42
CA ILE A 189 22.89 -20.25 17.42
C ILE A 189 23.52 -20.51 18.79
N SER A 190 24.75 -20.04 19.01
CA SER A 190 25.52 -20.28 20.25
C SER A 190 24.75 -19.88 21.52
N HIS A 191 23.95 -18.82 21.43
CA HIS A 191 23.12 -18.31 22.52
C HIS A 191 22.05 -19.31 23.01
N LEU A 192 21.58 -20.22 22.16
CA LEU A 192 20.58 -21.24 22.53
C LEU A 192 21.17 -22.31 23.46
N PHE A 193 22.48 -22.55 23.40
CA PHE A 193 23.15 -23.48 24.33
C PHE A 193 23.33 -22.86 25.72
N VAL A 194 23.42 -21.53 25.81
CA VAL A 194 23.46 -20.79 27.09
C VAL A 194 22.07 -20.71 27.73
N LYS A 195 21.00 -20.70 26.93
CA LYS A 195 19.60 -20.66 27.39
C LYS A 195 18.78 -21.82 26.81
N PRO A 196 19.00 -23.06 27.29
CA PRO A 196 18.22 -24.21 26.88
C PRO A 196 16.71 -23.99 26.96
N GLY A 197 16.00 -24.48 25.94
CA GLY A 197 14.55 -24.39 25.84
C GLY A 197 14.01 -23.06 25.31
N GLU A 198 14.84 -22.04 25.09
CA GLU A 198 14.41 -20.83 24.36
C GLU A 198 14.24 -21.14 22.87
N TRP A 199 13.13 -20.67 22.29
CA TRP A 199 12.90 -20.75 20.85
C TRP A 199 13.51 -19.52 20.16
N LEU A 200 14.45 -19.76 19.26
CA LEU A 200 14.69 -18.82 18.16
C LEU A 200 13.49 -18.90 17.22
N ASN A 201 12.84 -17.79 16.91
CA ASN A 201 11.66 -17.73 16.05
C ASN A 201 11.75 -16.47 15.17
N GLN A 202 12.46 -16.55 14.05
CA GLN A 202 12.88 -15.36 13.30
C GLN A 202 12.81 -15.53 11.79
N ILE A 203 12.49 -14.42 11.12
CA ILE A 203 12.64 -14.27 9.67
C ILE A 203 14.05 -13.75 9.41
N LEU A 204 14.81 -14.50 8.63
CA LEU A 204 16.22 -14.24 8.35
C LEU A 204 16.40 -13.85 6.88
N PRO A 205 17.16 -12.79 6.57
CA PRO A 205 17.44 -12.41 5.19
C PRO A 205 18.35 -13.45 4.54
N ILE A 206 18.00 -13.87 3.33
CA ILE A 206 18.83 -14.79 2.54
C ILE A 206 19.88 -13.95 1.79
N LEU A 207 21.14 -14.35 1.93
CA LEU A 207 22.25 -13.72 1.23
C LEU A 207 22.43 -14.35 -0.15
N ASP A 208 22.67 -13.51 -1.15
CA ASP A 208 22.99 -13.94 -2.50
C ASP A 208 24.40 -14.56 -2.60
N LYS A 209 24.80 -14.98 -3.80
CA LYS A 209 26.13 -15.56 -4.05
C LYS A 209 27.29 -14.61 -3.76
N LYS A 210 27.05 -13.30 -3.69
CA LYS A 210 28.02 -12.26 -3.37
C LYS A 210 28.01 -11.89 -1.88
N GLY A 211 27.13 -12.49 -1.09
CA GLY A 211 26.97 -12.23 0.34
C GLY A 211 26.10 -11.01 0.67
N PHE A 212 25.35 -10.47 -0.29
CA PHE A 212 24.45 -9.35 -0.06
C PHE A 212 23.02 -9.81 0.23
N PRO A 213 22.30 -9.14 1.15
CA PRO A 213 20.88 -9.42 1.38
C PRO A 213 20.06 -9.07 0.14
N GLY A 214 19.04 -9.88 -0.16
CA GLY A 214 18.14 -9.66 -1.30
C GLY A 214 17.70 -10.93 -2.02
N ALA A 215 18.24 -12.10 -1.66
CA ALA A 215 17.85 -13.39 -2.21
C ALA A 215 16.58 -13.99 -1.56
N GLY A 216 15.75 -13.14 -0.95
CA GLY A 216 14.55 -13.52 -0.20
C GLY A 216 14.73 -13.53 1.31
N GLU A 217 13.74 -14.07 1.99
CA GLU A 217 13.66 -14.17 3.45
C GLU A 217 13.24 -15.60 3.81
N LEU A 218 13.89 -16.21 4.81
CA LEU A 218 13.58 -17.55 5.31
C LEU A 218 13.09 -17.47 6.75
N TYR A 219 12.01 -18.16 7.07
CA TYR A 219 11.47 -18.25 8.41
C TYR A 219 11.85 -19.58 9.07
N LEU A 220 12.61 -19.50 10.17
CA LEU A 220 13.06 -20.64 10.96
C LEU A 220 12.62 -20.54 12.42
N GLN A 221 12.36 -21.71 13.01
CA GLN A 221 12.25 -21.88 14.45
C GLN A 221 13.23 -22.93 14.95
N ILE A 222 14.05 -22.60 15.94
CA ILE A 222 15.11 -23.50 16.43
C ILE A 222 15.09 -23.50 17.97
N GLN A 223 15.24 -24.67 18.57
CA GLN A 223 15.33 -24.83 20.03
C GLN A 223 16.38 -25.88 20.38
N TRP A 224 17.24 -25.57 21.35
CA TRP A 224 18.16 -26.52 21.95
C TRP A 224 17.60 -27.10 23.24
N VAL A 225 17.64 -28.43 23.39
CA VAL A 225 17.19 -29.15 24.59
C VAL A 225 18.25 -30.18 25.01
N PRO A 226 19.01 -29.93 26.09
CA PRO A 226 19.96 -30.90 26.61
C PRO A 226 19.21 -32.11 27.19
N ASN A 227 19.80 -33.30 27.06
CA ASN A 227 19.19 -34.55 27.51
C ASN A 227 18.87 -34.54 29.01
N SER A 228 19.68 -33.84 29.81
CA SER A 228 19.47 -33.63 31.25
C SER A 228 18.15 -32.90 31.57
N GLN A 229 17.60 -32.11 30.63
CA GLN A 229 16.39 -31.29 30.80
C GLN A 229 15.25 -31.69 29.85
N LYS A 230 15.38 -32.82 29.14
CA LYS A 230 14.42 -33.26 28.12
C LYS A 230 12.98 -33.40 28.62
N ASN A 231 12.80 -33.74 29.89
CA ASN A 231 11.48 -33.90 30.51
C ASN A 231 10.91 -32.60 31.11
N SER A 232 11.75 -31.57 31.34
CA SER A 232 11.35 -30.30 31.96
C SER A 232 11.07 -29.20 30.94
N ILE A 233 11.68 -29.28 29.75
CA ILE A 233 11.52 -28.28 28.70
C ILE A 233 10.36 -28.67 27.76
N LYS A 234 9.46 -27.73 27.49
CA LYS A 234 8.41 -27.89 26.48
C LYS A 234 8.98 -27.67 25.08
N THR A 235 8.66 -28.59 24.16
CA THR A 235 9.11 -28.58 22.75
C THR A 235 8.01 -28.22 21.77
N GLU A 236 6.86 -27.74 22.26
CA GLU A 236 5.82 -27.17 21.40
C GLU A 236 6.33 -25.85 20.80
N ALA A 237 6.33 -25.79 19.47
CA ALA A 237 6.79 -24.62 18.74
C ALA A 237 5.75 -23.48 18.81
N PRO A 238 6.18 -22.22 18.92
CA PRO A 238 5.27 -21.07 18.93
C PRO A 238 4.54 -20.93 17.57
N GLU A 239 3.35 -20.32 17.58
CA GLU A 239 2.61 -20.05 16.33
C GLU A 239 3.42 -19.15 15.41
N HIS A 240 3.50 -19.53 14.13
CA HIS A 240 4.31 -18.84 13.15
C HIS A 240 3.47 -17.87 12.30
N LEU A 241 4.03 -16.68 12.01
CA LEU A 241 3.37 -15.60 11.25
C LEU A 241 2.69 -16.06 9.96
N PHE A 242 3.32 -16.97 9.20
CA PHE A 242 2.76 -17.49 7.94
C PHE A 242 1.43 -18.25 8.14
N LEU A 243 1.24 -18.99 9.24
CA LEU A 243 -0.01 -19.71 9.49
C LEU A 243 -1.13 -18.74 9.83
N LYS A 244 -0.80 -17.69 10.59
CA LYS A 244 -1.72 -16.61 10.93
C LYS A 244 -2.16 -15.87 9.66
N GLU A 245 -1.22 -15.44 8.83
CA GLU A 245 -1.51 -14.77 7.55
C GLU A 245 -2.36 -15.64 6.62
N LYS A 246 -2.03 -16.94 6.50
CA LYS A 246 -2.81 -17.88 5.69
C LYS A 246 -4.24 -18.06 6.21
N LYS A 247 -4.42 -18.24 7.53
CA LYS A 247 -5.77 -18.36 8.14
C LYS A 247 -6.60 -17.09 7.89
N GLU A 248 -6.01 -15.91 8.10
CA GLU A 248 -6.69 -14.64 7.86
C GLU A 248 -7.08 -14.46 6.38
N GLN A 249 -6.24 -14.92 5.45
CA GLN A 249 -6.53 -14.88 4.02
C GLN A 249 -7.63 -15.86 3.62
N ASP A 250 -7.58 -17.10 4.09
CA ASP A 250 -8.62 -18.12 3.84
C ASP A 250 -9.98 -17.71 4.41
N GLU A 251 -10.00 -17.07 5.59
CA GLU A 251 -11.21 -16.51 6.19
C GLU A 251 -11.80 -15.37 5.35
N LYS A 252 -10.95 -14.46 4.84
CA LYS A 252 -11.39 -13.39 3.92
C LYS A 252 -11.99 -13.97 2.64
N ILE A 253 -11.38 -15.01 2.06
CA ILE A 253 -11.92 -15.67 0.86
C ILE A 253 -13.29 -16.29 1.16
N LYS A 254 -13.43 -17.03 2.26
CA LYS A 254 -14.71 -17.61 2.66
C LYS A 254 -15.79 -16.57 2.91
N GLN A 255 -15.44 -15.45 3.56
CA GLN A 255 -16.37 -14.34 3.77
C GLN A 255 -16.83 -13.75 2.43
N GLN A 256 -15.91 -13.49 1.50
CA GLN A 256 -16.24 -12.99 0.17
C GLN A 256 -17.10 -13.96 -0.64
N GLU A 257 -16.85 -15.26 -0.56
CA GLU A 257 -17.67 -16.28 -1.23
C GLU A 257 -19.09 -16.34 -0.64
N ALA A 258 -19.20 -16.27 0.69
CA ALA A 258 -20.50 -16.23 1.37
C ALA A 258 -21.29 -14.95 1.03
N GLU A 259 -20.63 -13.80 0.94
CA GLU A 259 -21.24 -12.54 0.50
C GLU A 259 -21.71 -12.61 -0.95
N LYS A 260 -20.87 -13.12 -1.87
CA LYS A 260 -21.26 -13.33 -3.28
C LYS A 260 -22.47 -14.26 -3.42
N GLN A 261 -22.55 -15.32 -2.62
CA GLN A 261 -23.70 -16.23 -2.62
C GLN A 261 -24.96 -15.56 -2.09
N LYS A 262 -24.86 -14.73 -1.03
CA LYS A 262 -25.99 -13.95 -0.53
C LYS A 262 -26.47 -12.93 -1.57
N GLU A 263 -25.56 -12.20 -2.21
CA GLU A 263 -25.90 -11.23 -3.26
C GLU A 263 -26.56 -11.89 -4.48
N ALA A 264 -26.17 -13.12 -4.85
CA ALA A 264 -26.78 -13.84 -5.96
C ALA A 264 -28.22 -14.31 -5.70
N GLN A 265 -28.63 -14.36 -4.43
CA GLN A 265 -29.98 -14.79 -4.01
C GLN A 265 -30.94 -13.61 -3.80
N GLU A 266 -30.47 -12.36 -3.84
CA GLU A 266 -31.37 -11.20 -3.72
C GLU A 266 -32.26 -11.08 -4.97
N PRO A 267 -33.57 -10.87 -4.82
CA PRO A 267 -34.48 -10.73 -5.95
C PRO A 267 -34.18 -9.46 -6.75
N ASP A 268 -34.42 -9.52 -8.07
CA ASP A 268 -34.32 -8.35 -8.94
C ASP A 268 -35.31 -7.26 -8.53
N VAL A 269 -34.88 -6.01 -8.61
CA VAL A 269 -35.73 -4.84 -8.48
C VAL A 269 -36.39 -4.57 -9.82
N GLU A 270 -37.70 -4.81 -9.88
CA GLU A 270 -38.53 -4.62 -11.07
C GLU A 270 -39.46 -3.41 -10.93
N GLY A 271 -39.67 -2.67 -12.02
CA GLY A 271 -40.57 -1.52 -12.04
C GLY A 271 -40.40 -0.67 -13.30
N THR A 272 -40.94 0.54 -13.27
CA THR A 272 -40.94 1.47 -14.40
C THR A 272 -40.35 2.81 -13.98
N ILE A 273 -39.41 3.34 -14.75
CA ILE A 273 -39.03 4.74 -14.66
C ILE A 273 -39.93 5.51 -15.62
N PHE A 274 -40.83 6.32 -15.05
CA PHE A 274 -41.57 7.31 -15.81
C PHE A 274 -40.66 8.52 -16.07
N VAL A 275 -40.60 8.98 -17.31
CA VAL A 275 -39.81 10.14 -17.72
C VAL A 275 -40.68 11.06 -18.55
N LYS A 276 -40.76 12.34 -18.19
CA LYS A 276 -41.34 13.38 -19.02
C LYS A 276 -40.25 14.35 -19.45
N VAL A 277 -39.99 14.40 -20.74
CA VAL A 277 -39.11 15.38 -21.38
C VAL A 277 -39.95 16.62 -21.68
N ILE A 278 -39.71 17.69 -20.93
CA ILE A 278 -40.57 18.87 -20.97
C ILE A 278 -40.06 19.84 -22.03
N GLN A 279 -38.85 20.35 -21.86
CA GLN A 279 -38.28 21.40 -22.70
C GLN A 279 -36.75 21.40 -22.59
N ALA A 280 -36.07 21.76 -23.67
CA ALA A 280 -34.67 22.17 -23.63
C ALA A 280 -34.53 23.68 -23.84
N PHE A 281 -33.41 24.26 -23.39
CA PHE A 281 -33.17 25.70 -23.44
C PHE A 281 -31.76 26.01 -23.96
N ASN A 282 -31.65 27.08 -24.74
CA ASN A 282 -30.38 27.62 -25.25
C ASN A 282 -29.47 26.55 -25.90
N LEU A 283 -30.05 25.70 -26.74
CA LEU A 283 -29.30 24.74 -27.54
C LEU A 283 -28.50 25.48 -28.63
N SER A 284 -27.19 25.61 -28.40
CA SER A 284 -26.17 26.29 -29.25
C SER A 284 -26.30 27.82 -29.46
N GLU A 285 -25.18 28.55 -29.54
CA GLU A 285 -25.15 29.98 -29.90
C GLU A 285 -25.04 30.14 -31.44
N GLY A 286 -26.10 30.63 -32.10
CA GLY A 286 -26.00 31.24 -33.45
C GLY A 286 -26.47 30.43 -34.66
N ALA A 287 -26.95 29.18 -34.51
CA ALA A 287 -27.49 28.37 -35.61
C ALA A 287 -28.93 27.87 -35.36
N LYS A 288 -29.60 27.48 -36.44
CA LYS A 288 -30.91 26.80 -36.40
C LYS A 288 -30.69 25.38 -35.89
N THR A 289 -31.29 25.05 -34.74
CA THR A 289 -31.18 23.71 -34.14
C THR A 289 -32.48 22.93 -34.30
N ASP A 290 -32.36 21.73 -34.84
CA ASP A 290 -33.40 20.70 -34.98
C ASP A 290 -33.27 19.73 -33.80
N GLY A 291 -33.67 20.20 -32.62
CA GLY A 291 -33.40 19.52 -31.36
C GLY A 291 -34.19 18.22 -31.17
N LYS A 292 -33.49 17.17 -30.73
CA LYS A 292 -34.06 15.88 -30.33
C LYS A 292 -33.39 15.38 -29.04
N VAL A 293 -34.16 14.72 -28.17
CA VAL A 293 -33.65 14.13 -26.92
C VAL A 293 -33.76 12.62 -26.97
N THR A 294 -32.65 11.95 -26.67
CA THR A 294 -32.54 10.48 -26.55
C THR A 294 -32.39 10.11 -25.08
N ILE A 295 -33.28 9.25 -24.56
CA ILE A 295 -33.30 8.79 -23.18
C ILE A 295 -32.88 7.31 -23.12
N LYS A 296 -31.94 7.01 -22.22
CA LYS A 296 -31.43 5.66 -21.94
C LYS A 296 -31.16 5.52 -20.44
N VAL A 297 -31.20 4.29 -19.92
CA VAL A 297 -30.60 3.95 -18.62
C VAL A 297 -29.34 3.11 -18.81
N ASN A 298 -28.38 3.26 -17.89
CA ASN A 298 -27.09 2.58 -18.02
C ASN A 298 -27.15 1.09 -17.62
N LYS A 299 -28.11 0.69 -16.79
CA LYS A 299 -28.27 -0.68 -16.26
C LYS A 299 -29.76 -1.04 -16.15
N GLY A 300 -30.06 -2.33 -16.18
CA GLY A 300 -31.42 -2.85 -15.93
C GLY A 300 -32.45 -2.63 -17.04
N SER A 301 -32.10 -1.98 -18.15
CA SER A 301 -32.92 -1.94 -19.37
C SER A 301 -32.06 -1.71 -20.60
N ASN A 302 -32.53 -2.22 -21.75
CA ASN A 302 -31.95 -1.94 -23.07
C ASN A 302 -32.85 -1.02 -23.90
N GLN A 303 -33.96 -0.52 -23.34
CA GLN A 303 -34.87 0.38 -24.04
C GLN A 303 -34.22 1.74 -24.25
N ILE A 304 -34.41 2.29 -25.44
CA ILE A 304 -33.97 3.64 -25.83
C ILE A 304 -35.18 4.37 -26.38
N PHE A 305 -35.45 5.55 -25.84
CA PHE A 305 -36.57 6.40 -26.26
C PHE A 305 -36.04 7.68 -26.88
N ASN A 306 -36.78 8.19 -27.87
CA ASN A 306 -36.42 9.41 -28.57
C ASN A 306 -37.63 10.33 -28.58
N THR A 307 -37.42 11.62 -28.31
CA THR A 307 -38.46 12.60 -28.59
C THR A 307 -38.64 12.79 -30.09
N LYS A 308 -39.82 13.30 -30.48
CA LYS A 308 -39.94 13.96 -31.79
C LYS A 308 -38.97 15.13 -31.86
N GLU A 309 -38.35 15.28 -33.03
CA GLU A 309 -37.52 16.41 -33.41
C GLU A 309 -38.36 17.68 -33.51
N ILE A 310 -37.82 18.79 -33.02
CA ILE A 310 -38.43 20.12 -33.15
C ILE A 310 -37.45 21.01 -33.91
N LYS A 311 -37.87 21.41 -35.10
CA LYS A 311 -37.02 22.10 -36.06
C LYS A 311 -36.82 23.58 -35.74
N ASN A 312 -35.63 24.09 -36.04
CA ASN A 312 -35.24 25.49 -36.00
C ASN A 312 -35.60 26.19 -34.67
N ASN A 313 -35.46 25.49 -33.54
CA ASN A 313 -35.82 26.00 -32.23
C ASN A 313 -34.76 25.63 -31.19
N GLN A 314 -34.04 26.64 -30.71
CA GLN A 314 -33.04 26.47 -29.65
C GLN A 314 -33.64 26.28 -28.26
N ASN A 315 -34.97 26.41 -28.12
CA ASN A 315 -35.72 26.22 -26.88
C ASN A 315 -36.92 25.25 -27.08
N PRO A 316 -36.69 24.03 -27.60
CA PRO A 316 -37.75 23.15 -28.06
C PRO A 316 -38.60 22.62 -26.90
N GLU A 317 -39.92 22.73 -27.03
CA GLU A 317 -40.90 22.23 -26.06
C GLU A 317 -41.43 20.86 -26.50
N PHE A 318 -40.90 19.80 -25.90
CA PHE A 318 -41.21 18.43 -26.30
C PHE A 318 -42.53 17.94 -25.71
N GLN A 319 -42.72 18.10 -24.39
CA GLN A 319 -43.86 17.58 -23.64
C GLN A 319 -44.15 16.08 -23.86
N GLN A 320 -43.10 15.25 -23.98
CA GLN A 320 -43.24 13.82 -24.29
C GLN A 320 -42.96 12.96 -23.07
N GLU A 321 -43.72 11.88 -22.95
CA GLU A 321 -43.69 10.96 -21.81
C GLU A 321 -43.23 9.57 -22.27
N PHE A 322 -42.37 8.95 -21.47
CA PHE A 322 -41.81 7.64 -21.69
C PHE A 322 -41.89 6.80 -20.43
N ASN A 323 -41.98 5.49 -20.60
CA ASN A 323 -41.95 4.52 -19.53
C ASN A 323 -40.86 3.51 -19.85
N ILE A 324 -39.82 3.48 -19.01
CA ILE A 324 -38.68 2.57 -19.16
C ILE A 324 -38.87 1.44 -18.17
N GLU A 325 -39.04 0.22 -18.66
CA GLU A 325 -39.08 -0.97 -17.82
C GLU A 325 -37.68 -1.29 -17.31
N ILE A 326 -37.57 -1.46 -15.99
CA ILE A 326 -36.33 -1.77 -15.30
C ILE A 326 -36.47 -3.14 -14.66
N LYS A 327 -35.44 -3.95 -14.89
CA LYS A 327 -35.13 -5.17 -14.15
C LYS A 327 -33.66 -5.13 -13.79
N ALA A 328 -33.35 -4.66 -12.59
CA ALA A 328 -31.98 -4.45 -12.13
C ALA A 328 -31.70 -5.26 -10.87
N ARG A 329 -30.50 -5.84 -10.75
CA ARG A 329 -30.09 -6.47 -9.49
C ARG A 329 -29.84 -5.38 -8.43
N PRO A 330 -30.03 -5.64 -7.13
CA PRO A 330 -29.75 -4.66 -6.08
C PRO A 330 -28.34 -4.07 -6.13
N LYS A 331 -27.33 -4.86 -6.51
CA LYS A 331 -25.95 -4.37 -6.72
C LYS A 331 -25.81 -3.40 -7.90
N ASP A 332 -26.63 -3.55 -8.94
CA ASP A 332 -26.60 -2.67 -10.10
C ASP A 332 -27.15 -1.28 -9.73
N ILE A 333 -28.11 -1.23 -8.78
CA ILE A 333 -28.61 0.01 -8.16
C ILE A 333 -27.54 0.64 -7.27
N LYS A 334 -26.94 -0.14 -6.34
CA LYS A 334 -25.88 0.35 -5.44
C LYS A 334 -24.64 0.89 -6.17
N SER A 335 -24.36 0.35 -7.35
CA SER A 335 -23.20 0.76 -8.17
C SER A 335 -23.49 1.94 -9.11
N GLY A 336 -24.60 2.68 -8.92
CA GLY A 336 -24.94 3.87 -9.69
C GLY A 336 -25.77 3.56 -10.93
N LEU A 337 -27.04 3.18 -10.73
CA LEU A 337 -28.02 3.14 -11.81
C LEU A 337 -28.43 4.58 -12.15
N ALA A 338 -28.25 4.99 -13.41
CA ALA A 338 -28.48 6.35 -13.85
C ALA A 338 -29.26 6.41 -15.16
N LEU A 339 -30.06 7.47 -15.31
CA LEU A 339 -30.70 7.85 -16.57
C LEU A 339 -29.84 8.87 -17.28
N SER A 340 -29.56 8.61 -18.55
CA SER A 340 -28.88 9.53 -19.46
C SER A 340 -29.91 10.12 -20.44
N ALA A 341 -29.88 11.44 -20.58
CA ALA A 341 -30.65 12.19 -21.55
C ALA A 341 -29.69 12.98 -22.44
N THR A 342 -29.54 12.54 -23.69
CA THR A 342 -28.65 13.16 -24.68
C THR A 342 -29.46 14.05 -25.60
N VAL A 343 -28.98 15.28 -25.85
CA VAL A 343 -29.58 16.21 -26.79
C VAL A 343 -28.73 16.28 -28.05
N GLU A 344 -29.36 16.16 -29.20
CA GLU A 344 -28.72 16.16 -30.52
C GLU A 344 -29.41 17.18 -31.44
N ASP A 345 -28.63 17.79 -32.33
CA ASP A 345 -29.10 18.53 -33.49
C ASP A 345 -29.24 17.54 -34.65
N ILE A 346 -30.42 17.46 -35.26
CA ILE A 346 -30.70 16.49 -36.32
C ILE A 346 -30.44 17.12 -37.68
N ASP A 347 -29.25 16.82 -38.22
CA ASP A 347 -28.82 17.28 -39.53
C ASP A 347 -28.91 16.20 -40.61
N PHE A 348 -28.85 16.64 -41.87
CA PHE A 348 -28.87 15.76 -43.04
C PHE A 348 -27.64 14.83 -43.14
N ILE A 349 -26.50 15.21 -42.54
CA ILE A 349 -25.26 14.42 -42.52
C ILE A 349 -24.66 14.41 -41.11
N GLY A 350 -25.07 13.41 -40.32
CA GLY A 350 -24.57 13.21 -38.95
C GLY A 350 -25.20 14.19 -37.97
N ASN A 351 -25.68 13.66 -36.83
CA ASN A 351 -26.30 14.51 -35.81
C ASN A 351 -25.22 15.16 -34.95
N ASP A 352 -25.32 16.47 -34.71
CA ASP A 352 -24.40 17.16 -33.83
C ASP A 352 -24.78 16.94 -32.37
N PHE A 353 -23.82 16.52 -31.56
CA PHE A 353 -24.01 16.37 -30.12
C PHE A 353 -24.10 17.74 -29.45
N LEU A 354 -25.24 18.03 -28.81
CA LEU A 354 -25.49 19.32 -28.18
C LEU A 354 -25.27 19.30 -26.67
N GLY A 355 -25.26 18.13 -26.04
CA GLY A 355 -25.03 17.99 -24.61
C GLY A 355 -25.71 16.75 -24.03
N PHE A 356 -25.33 16.34 -22.82
CA PHE A 356 -26.01 15.27 -22.10
C PHE A 356 -26.26 15.63 -20.63
N LEU A 357 -27.30 15.04 -20.05
CA LEU A 357 -27.59 15.06 -18.63
C LEU A 357 -27.60 13.62 -18.11
N GLU A 358 -26.91 13.37 -17.01
CA GLU A 358 -26.98 12.11 -16.28
C GLU A 358 -27.63 12.34 -14.90
N VAL A 359 -28.67 11.56 -14.60
CA VAL A 359 -29.41 11.61 -13.34
C VAL A 359 -29.21 10.31 -12.59
N ASP A 360 -28.58 10.36 -11.42
CA ASP A 360 -28.47 9.21 -10.51
C ASP A 360 -29.86 8.87 -9.94
N LEU A 361 -30.29 7.63 -10.18
CA LEU A 361 -31.61 7.15 -9.80
C LEU A 361 -31.62 6.44 -8.44
N SER A 362 -30.46 6.25 -7.80
CA SER A 362 -30.32 5.44 -6.59
C SER A 362 -31.25 5.89 -5.47
N ASN A 363 -31.33 7.20 -5.22
CA ASN A 363 -32.21 7.77 -4.19
C ASN A 363 -33.71 7.65 -4.55
N TYR A 364 -34.05 7.84 -5.83
CA TYR A 364 -35.43 7.78 -6.32
C TYR A 364 -35.97 6.34 -6.32
N ILE A 365 -35.11 5.35 -6.52
CA ILE A 365 -35.47 3.94 -6.45
C ILE A 365 -35.75 3.51 -5.00
N GLN A 366 -34.94 3.97 -4.05
CA GLN A 366 -35.16 3.73 -2.62
C GLN A 366 -36.40 4.46 -2.09
N ASN A 367 -36.75 5.59 -2.70
CA ASN A 367 -37.86 6.44 -2.29
C ASN A 367 -38.83 6.67 -3.46
N PRO A 368 -39.68 5.69 -3.83
CA PRO A 368 -40.52 5.71 -5.04
C PRO A 368 -41.54 6.86 -5.12
N ASN A 369 -41.82 7.54 -4.00
CA ASN A 369 -42.71 8.70 -3.96
C ASN A 369 -42.00 10.02 -4.33
N LEU A 370 -40.67 10.03 -4.44
CA LEU A 370 -39.90 11.21 -4.85
C LEU A 370 -39.98 11.42 -6.36
N TRP A 371 -40.04 12.69 -6.74
CA TRP A 371 -39.93 13.14 -8.12
C TRP A 371 -38.58 13.84 -8.31
N PHE A 372 -37.86 13.45 -9.35
CA PHE A 372 -36.93 14.39 -9.98
C PHE A 372 -37.78 15.36 -10.81
N ASN A 373 -37.60 16.66 -10.63
CA ASN A 373 -38.39 17.69 -11.31
C ASN A 373 -37.53 18.95 -11.44
N GLU A 374 -36.52 18.91 -12.30
CA GLU A 374 -35.45 19.92 -12.33
C GLU A 374 -35.07 20.35 -13.75
N ILE A 375 -34.69 21.62 -13.87
CA ILE A 375 -33.99 22.16 -15.04
C ILE A 375 -32.51 22.03 -14.74
N SER A 376 -31.80 21.21 -15.52
CA SER A 376 -30.39 20.90 -15.28
C SER A 376 -29.53 21.31 -16.46
N GLN A 377 -28.31 21.77 -16.18
CA GLN A 377 -27.33 22.13 -17.19
C GLN A 377 -26.82 20.88 -17.92
N LEU A 378 -26.70 20.97 -19.24
CA LEU A 378 -26.13 19.90 -20.04
C LEU A 378 -24.60 19.95 -19.97
N SER A 379 -24.01 18.77 -19.85
CA SER A 379 -22.57 18.55 -19.90
C SER A 379 -22.09 18.29 -21.33
N ASP A 380 -20.84 18.65 -21.62
CA ASP A 380 -20.18 18.27 -22.88
C ASP A 380 -19.81 16.78 -22.89
N ALA A 381 -19.22 16.29 -23.99
CA ALA A 381 -18.77 14.91 -24.12
C ALA A 381 -17.69 14.47 -23.10
N LYS A 382 -17.09 15.40 -22.36
CA LYS A 382 -16.11 15.16 -21.29
C LYS A 382 -16.73 15.25 -19.89
N GLY A 383 -18.05 15.44 -19.79
CA GLY A 383 -18.75 15.61 -18.53
C GLY A 383 -18.62 16.99 -17.91
N GLN A 384 -18.10 17.98 -18.65
CA GLN A 384 -17.92 19.34 -18.15
C GLN A 384 -19.18 20.17 -18.40
N VAL A 385 -19.63 20.83 -17.34
CA VAL A 385 -20.78 21.74 -17.37
C VAL A 385 -20.35 23.05 -18.05
N GLY A 386 -21.08 23.51 -19.07
CA GLY A 386 -20.68 24.64 -19.91
C GLY A 386 -21.80 25.15 -20.82
N LYS A 387 -21.49 25.69 -22.01
CA LYS A 387 -22.45 26.37 -22.92
C LYS A 387 -23.50 25.47 -23.63
N ASN A 388 -23.66 24.22 -23.22
CA ASN A 388 -24.40 23.17 -23.95
C ASN A 388 -25.93 23.22 -23.77
N GLY A 389 -26.47 24.34 -23.26
CA GLY A 389 -27.89 24.47 -22.97
C GLY A 389 -28.35 23.72 -21.71
N MET A 390 -29.66 23.73 -21.45
CA MET A 390 -30.28 23.10 -20.29
C MET A 390 -31.42 22.17 -20.71
N LEU A 391 -31.78 21.22 -19.86
CA LEU A 391 -32.89 20.29 -20.09
C LEU A 391 -33.80 20.21 -18.85
N TYR A 392 -35.11 20.32 -19.06
CA TYR A 392 -36.12 20.13 -18.04
C TYR A 392 -36.72 18.72 -18.12
N LEU A 393 -36.46 17.91 -17.09
CA LEU A 393 -37.02 16.56 -16.96
C LEU A 393 -37.88 16.44 -15.69
N GLN A 394 -38.90 15.61 -15.79
CA GLN A 394 -39.57 15.01 -14.64
C GLN A 394 -39.38 13.49 -14.67
N ILE A 395 -38.90 12.91 -13.56
CA ILE A 395 -38.63 11.47 -13.48
C ILE A 395 -39.22 10.93 -12.18
N GLN A 396 -39.85 9.76 -12.25
CA GLN A 396 -40.33 9.03 -11.08
C GLN A 396 -40.13 7.53 -11.24
N TRP A 397 -39.67 6.88 -10.17
CA TRP A 397 -39.63 5.43 -10.06
C TRP A 397 -40.99 4.86 -9.64
N ARG A 398 -41.47 3.85 -10.37
CA ARG A 398 -42.74 3.16 -10.15
C ARG A 398 -42.48 1.66 -9.96
N PRO A 399 -42.22 1.19 -8.74
CA PRO A 399 -41.95 -0.22 -8.44
C PRO A 399 -43.09 -1.14 -8.90
N LYS A 400 -42.74 -2.31 -9.43
CA LYS A 400 -43.72 -3.31 -9.87
C LYS A 400 -44.46 -3.90 -8.68
N GLY A 401 -45.79 -3.94 -8.76
CA GLY A 401 -46.65 -4.55 -7.73
C GLY A 401 -46.89 -3.67 -6.49
N ILE A 402 -46.33 -2.45 -6.45
CA ILE A 402 -46.57 -1.47 -5.37
C ILE A 402 -47.31 -0.28 -5.99
N GLN A 403 -48.44 0.11 -5.40
CA GLN A 403 -49.13 1.33 -5.82
C GLN A 403 -48.42 2.56 -5.26
N ASN A 404 -47.85 3.39 -6.14
CA ASN A 404 -47.31 4.69 -5.77
C ASN A 404 -48.43 5.62 -5.32
N GLN A 405 -48.25 6.29 -4.18
CA GLN A 405 -49.27 7.19 -3.62
C GLN A 405 -49.24 8.60 -4.24
N ASN A 406 -48.22 8.92 -5.05
CA ASN A 406 -47.99 10.25 -5.61
C ASN A 406 -47.60 10.21 -7.11
N THR A 407 -48.44 9.60 -7.94
CA THR A 407 -48.18 9.50 -9.40
C THR A 407 -48.67 10.71 -10.21
N GLU A 408 -49.39 11.63 -9.58
CA GLU A 408 -49.79 12.88 -10.23
C GLU A 408 -48.53 13.65 -10.64
N LEU A 409 -48.54 14.15 -11.88
CA LEU A 409 -47.43 14.95 -12.38
C LEU A 409 -47.22 16.12 -11.42
N PRO A 410 -46.01 16.31 -10.87
CA PRO A 410 -45.75 17.45 -10.03
C PRO A 410 -45.99 18.68 -10.88
N LYS A 411 -46.55 19.71 -10.25
CA LYS A 411 -46.81 20.99 -10.93
C LYS A 411 -45.56 21.37 -11.71
N LEU A 412 -45.73 21.58 -13.02
CA LEU A 412 -44.68 22.09 -13.86
C LEU A 412 -44.13 23.31 -13.15
N ARG A 413 -42.85 23.26 -12.80
CA ARG A 413 -42.17 24.45 -12.31
C ARG A 413 -42.24 25.43 -13.47
N SER A 414 -43.12 26.40 -13.40
CA SER A 414 -43.02 27.52 -14.32
C SER A 414 -41.67 28.18 -14.02
N ILE A 415 -40.98 28.71 -15.05
CA ILE A 415 -39.84 29.60 -14.80
C ILE A 415 -40.27 30.67 -13.78
N LYS A 416 -41.55 31.10 -13.80
CA LYS A 416 -42.21 31.99 -12.81
C LYS A 416 -42.29 31.47 -11.36
N GLU A 417 -42.23 30.17 -11.11
CA GLU A 417 -42.19 29.56 -9.75
C GLU A 417 -40.77 29.17 -9.32
N TYR A 418 -39.85 28.97 -10.27
CA TYR A 418 -38.42 29.16 -10.04
C TYR A 418 -38.10 30.64 -9.72
N GLN A 419 -38.93 31.57 -10.23
CA GLN A 419 -38.94 33.03 -10.00
C GLN A 419 -40.02 33.51 -9.00
N LYS A 420 -40.56 32.66 -8.11
CA LYS A 420 -41.30 33.18 -6.94
C LYS A 420 -40.23 33.71 -5.96
N GLY A 421 -39.80 34.98 -6.00
CA GLY A 421 -40.59 36.15 -6.30
C GLY A 421 -39.94 37.23 -7.16
N ALA A 422 -40.84 37.97 -7.80
CA ALA A 422 -40.65 39.09 -8.70
C ALA A 422 -40.16 38.69 -10.09
N ASP A 423 -40.76 39.33 -11.09
CA ASP A 423 -40.17 39.61 -12.39
C ASP A 423 -39.08 40.67 -12.08
N PRO A 424 -37.84 40.30 -11.70
CA PRO A 424 -36.93 41.21 -11.03
C PRO A 424 -36.28 42.09 -12.08
N LYS A 425 -37.01 43.13 -12.47
CA LYS A 425 -36.36 44.38 -12.82
C LYS A 425 -35.71 44.88 -11.55
N GLY A 426 -34.40 44.91 -11.56
CA GLY A 426 -33.64 45.27 -10.38
C GLY A 426 -32.19 45.41 -10.73
N ILE A 427 -31.37 45.36 -9.69
CA ILE A 427 -29.95 45.67 -9.80
C ILE A 427 -29.21 44.59 -9.06
N VAL A 428 -28.34 43.89 -9.78
CA VAL A 428 -27.29 43.09 -9.15
C VAL A 428 -26.21 44.06 -8.70
N VAL A 429 -25.98 44.09 -7.39
CA VAL A 429 -24.92 44.89 -6.78
C VAL A 429 -23.76 43.96 -6.49
N VAL A 430 -22.59 44.31 -7.03
CA VAL A 430 -21.35 43.53 -6.85
C VAL A 430 -20.35 44.38 -6.10
N LYS A 431 -19.82 43.89 -4.98
CA LYS A 431 -18.67 44.50 -4.31
C LYS A 431 -17.43 43.66 -4.58
N VAL A 432 -16.45 44.25 -5.23
CA VAL A 432 -15.13 43.66 -5.43
C VAL A 432 -14.26 44.09 -4.26
N VAL A 433 -13.98 43.15 -3.35
CA VAL A 433 -13.28 43.45 -2.08
C VAL A 433 -11.78 43.51 -2.33
N LYS A 434 -11.19 42.36 -2.66
CA LYS A 434 -9.75 42.20 -2.82
C LYS A 434 -9.40 41.00 -3.71
N ALA A 435 -8.16 40.95 -4.17
CA ALA A 435 -7.54 39.71 -4.60
C ALA A 435 -6.29 39.43 -3.77
N THR A 436 -5.90 38.16 -3.67
CA THR A 436 -4.78 37.70 -2.85
C THR A 436 -3.89 36.78 -3.69
N ASN A 437 -2.57 36.98 -3.61
CA ASN A 437 -1.56 36.15 -4.25
C ASN A 437 -1.75 35.96 -5.77
N ILE A 438 -2.17 37.01 -6.47
CA ILE A 438 -2.32 36.96 -7.92
C ILE A 438 -0.97 36.86 -8.61
N LEU A 439 -0.94 36.32 -9.83
CA LEU A 439 0.29 36.17 -10.62
C LEU A 439 0.98 37.53 -10.85
N GLY A 440 2.26 37.62 -10.49
CA GLY A 440 3.12 38.77 -10.75
C GLY A 440 3.73 38.70 -12.14
N VAL A 441 3.43 39.68 -13.01
CA VAL A 441 3.94 39.70 -14.39
C VAL A 441 4.87 40.88 -14.69
N GLU A 442 4.97 41.83 -13.77
CA GLU A 442 5.82 43.01 -13.89
C GLU A 442 7.10 42.91 -13.05
N LYS A 443 8.17 43.54 -13.54
CA LYS A 443 9.52 43.59 -12.91
C LYS A 443 9.92 42.30 -12.19
N LYS A 444 10.28 41.27 -12.96
CA LYS A 444 10.66 39.92 -12.46
C LYS A 444 9.59 39.28 -11.53
N GLY A 445 8.31 39.59 -11.74
CA GLY A 445 7.19 39.01 -11.01
C GLY A 445 6.91 39.63 -9.64
N SER A 446 7.38 40.85 -9.38
CA SER A 446 7.23 41.51 -8.07
C SER A 446 5.88 42.18 -7.85
N TYR A 447 5.16 42.52 -8.93
CA TYR A 447 3.80 43.08 -8.86
C TYR A 447 3.05 42.83 -10.18
N SER A 448 1.77 43.23 -10.18
CA SER A 448 0.96 43.45 -11.38
C SER A 448 0.16 44.75 -11.18
N ASP A 449 -0.08 45.50 -12.25
CA ASP A 449 -0.97 46.66 -12.28
C ASP A 449 -2.42 46.14 -12.44
N ALA A 450 -2.94 45.58 -11.36
CA ALA A 450 -4.10 44.70 -11.36
C ALA A 450 -5.42 45.48 -11.46
N LYS A 451 -6.32 44.97 -12.31
CA LYS A 451 -7.73 45.33 -12.37
C LYS A 451 -8.57 44.07 -12.50
N LEU A 452 -9.74 44.06 -11.86
CA LEU A 452 -10.75 43.01 -12.02
C LEU A 452 -11.85 43.53 -12.93
N ARG A 453 -12.25 42.72 -13.90
CA ARG A 453 -13.34 43.02 -14.82
C ARG A 453 -14.46 42.01 -14.64
N ILE A 454 -15.66 42.52 -14.48
CA ILE A 454 -16.89 41.72 -14.38
C ILE A 454 -17.64 41.88 -15.69
N LYS A 455 -18.01 40.76 -16.32
CA LYS A 455 -18.92 40.69 -17.46
C LYS A 455 -20.19 39.99 -16.99
N PHE A 456 -21.32 40.67 -17.09
CA PHE A 456 -22.60 40.14 -16.66
C PHE A 456 -23.71 40.72 -17.54
N ASN A 457 -24.52 39.87 -18.16
CA ASN A 457 -25.67 40.28 -19.00
C ASN A 457 -25.34 41.38 -20.03
N LYS A 458 -24.29 41.18 -20.83
CA LYS A 458 -23.76 42.12 -21.84
C LYS A 458 -23.24 43.46 -21.27
N GLN A 459 -23.36 43.68 -19.98
CA GLN A 459 -22.76 44.79 -19.26
C GLN A 459 -21.37 44.39 -18.77
N LYS A 460 -20.50 45.38 -18.65
CA LYS A 460 -19.11 45.18 -18.24
C LYS A 460 -18.67 46.33 -17.36
N GLU A 461 -18.13 45.99 -16.21
CA GLU A 461 -17.53 46.95 -15.27
C GLU A 461 -16.10 46.52 -14.96
N THR A 462 -15.26 47.47 -14.55
CA THR A 462 -13.84 47.21 -14.25
C THR A 462 -13.40 48.06 -13.08
N THR A 463 -12.65 47.46 -12.16
CA THR A 463 -12.06 48.17 -11.02
C THR A 463 -10.96 49.13 -11.44
N LYS A 464 -10.59 50.02 -10.53
CA LYS A 464 -9.37 50.81 -10.64
C LYS A 464 -8.16 49.90 -10.72
N ILE A 465 -7.12 50.43 -11.36
CA ILE A 465 -5.83 49.76 -11.45
C ILE A 465 -5.11 49.97 -10.12
N ILE A 466 -4.75 48.87 -9.46
CA ILE A 466 -3.96 48.89 -8.23
C ILE A 466 -2.70 48.06 -8.47
N LYS A 467 -1.55 48.71 -8.27
CA LYS A 467 -0.25 48.06 -8.33
C LYS A 467 0.00 47.21 -7.09
N SER A 468 -0.32 45.92 -7.15
CA SER A 468 -0.15 44.98 -6.02
C SER A 468 -0.35 43.53 -6.49
N LEU A 469 0.21 42.57 -5.76
CA LEU A 469 -0.18 41.15 -5.85
C LEU A 469 -1.35 40.81 -4.91
N ASN A 470 -1.70 41.75 -4.03
CA ASN A 470 -2.82 41.66 -3.10
C ASN A 470 -3.63 42.97 -3.17
N PRO A 471 -4.22 43.31 -4.33
CA PRO A 471 -4.96 44.56 -4.48
C PRO A 471 -6.25 44.54 -3.66
N GLU A 472 -6.53 45.62 -2.94
CA GLU A 472 -7.80 45.85 -2.24
C GLU A 472 -8.55 46.99 -2.93
N TRP A 473 -9.65 46.67 -3.60
CA TRP A 473 -10.43 47.66 -4.35
C TRP A 473 -11.55 48.24 -3.48
N ASN A 474 -12.30 47.38 -2.77
CA ASN A 474 -13.52 47.76 -2.06
C ASN A 474 -14.50 48.58 -2.93
N GLU A 475 -14.56 48.28 -4.23
CA GLU A 475 -15.39 49.00 -5.20
C GLU A 475 -16.71 48.28 -5.42
N GLN A 476 -17.78 49.06 -5.64
CA GLN A 476 -19.13 48.55 -5.83
C GLN A 476 -19.64 48.91 -7.23
N PHE A 477 -20.18 47.91 -7.93
CA PHE A 477 -20.73 48.02 -9.27
C PHE A 477 -22.21 47.62 -9.27
N GLN A 478 -22.94 48.12 -10.27
CA GLN A 478 -24.37 47.94 -10.38
C GLN A 478 -24.70 47.48 -11.80
N PHE A 479 -25.35 46.33 -11.90
CA PHE A 479 -25.79 45.77 -13.16
C PHE A 479 -27.30 45.78 -13.21
N LYS A 480 -27.86 46.63 -14.06
CA LYS A 480 -29.30 46.70 -14.28
C LYS A 480 -29.72 45.48 -15.07
N ILE A 481 -30.65 44.72 -14.52
CA ILE A 481 -31.12 43.48 -15.09
C ILE A 481 -32.62 43.51 -15.30
N ASN A 482 -33.05 42.81 -16.34
CA ASN A 482 -34.44 42.62 -16.67
C ASN A 482 -34.61 41.19 -17.14
N PHE A 483 -34.82 40.29 -16.18
CA PHE A 483 -34.97 38.85 -16.44
C PHE A 483 -36.20 38.45 -17.29
N ARG A 484 -36.91 39.42 -17.90
CA ARG A 484 -37.83 39.19 -19.03
C ARG A 484 -37.11 38.73 -20.30
N GLU A 485 -35.84 39.10 -20.49
CA GLU A 485 -35.04 38.70 -21.64
C GLU A 485 -34.29 37.39 -21.33
N ARG A 486 -34.68 36.31 -22.03
CA ARG A 486 -34.20 34.91 -21.86
C ARG A 486 -32.67 34.71 -22.04
N SER A 487 -31.91 35.76 -22.35
CA SER A 487 -30.44 35.71 -22.52
C SER A 487 -29.64 36.12 -21.27
N GLU A 488 -30.32 36.45 -20.17
CA GLU A 488 -29.69 36.97 -18.95
C GLU A 488 -29.47 35.85 -17.93
N MET A 489 -28.23 35.36 -17.87
CA MET A 489 -27.79 34.23 -17.05
C MET A 489 -27.58 34.64 -15.57
N PRO A 490 -27.67 33.72 -14.59
CA PRO A 490 -27.29 33.98 -13.20
C PRO A 490 -25.79 33.77 -12.96
N PHE A 491 -24.94 33.99 -13.96
CA PHE A 491 -23.50 33.76 -13.87
C PHE A 491 -22.74 35.04 -14.22
N ALA A 492 -21.94 35.54 -13.28
CA ALA A 492 -21.06 36.67 -13.50
C ALA A 492 -19.65 36.16 -13.82
N GLN A 493 -19.18 36.46 -15.02
CA GLN A 493 -17.83 36.11 -15.44
C GLN A 493 -16.85 37.18 -14.95
N CYS A 494 -15.81 36.76 -14.24
CA CYS A 494 -14.82 37.66 -13.67
C CYS A 494 -13.43 37.31 -14.21
N GLU A 495 -12.69 38.31 -14.67
CA GLU A 495 -11.30 38.15 -15.11
C GLU A 495 -10.40 39.19 -14.41
N ILE A 496 -9.23 38.76 -13.95
CA ILE A 496 -8.18 39.63 -13.43
C ILE A 496 -7.13 39.83 -14.51
N LEU A 497 -6.76 41.09 -14.71
CA LEU A 497 -5.89 41.54 -15.77
C LEU A 497 -4.81 42.45 -15.21
N ASP A 498 -3.61 42.35 -15.80
CA ASP A 498 -2.52 43.30 -15.63
C ASP A 498 -2.61 44.38 -16.73
N ASN A 499 -2.83 45.61 -16.30
CA ASN A 499 -3.09 46.74 -17.19
C ASN A 499 -1.80 47.20 -17.88
N ASN A 500 -1.75 47.06 -19.21
CA ASN A 500 -0.59 47.42 -20.02
C ASN A 500 -0.96 48.43 -21.12
N THR A 501 0.03 49.15 -21.64
CA THR A 501 -0.15 50.21 -22.65
C THR A 501 -0.74 49.71 -23.98
N PHE A 502 -0.48 48.46 -24.37
CA PHE A 502 -0.90 47.92 -25.67
C PHE A 502 -2.02 46.88 -25.55
N SER A 503 -1.89 45.92 -24.65
CA SER A 503 -2.89 44.88 -24.41
C SER A 503 -2.76 44.35 -22.99
N ASP A 504 -3.88 44.29 -22.27
CA ASP A 504 -3.94 43.71 -20.93
C ASP A 504 -3.40 42.27 -20.91
N THR A 505 -2.59 41.92 -19.91
CA THR A 505 -2.13 40.53 -19.72
C THR A 505 -3.11 39.79 -18.81
N PHE A 506 -3.55 38.60 -19.21
CA PHE A 506 -4.46 37.76 -18.42
C PHE A 506 -3.77 37.16 -17.19
N LEU A 507 -4.38 37.32 -16.01
CA LEU A 507 -3.86 36.81 -14.73
C LEU A 507 -4.73 35.70 -14.13
N GLY A 508 -5.96 35.53 -14.60
CA GLY A 508 -6.88 34.46 -14.19
C GLY A 508 -8.35 34.85 -14.27
N ASP A 509 -9.22 33.86 -14.39
CA ASP A 509 -10.67 34.01 -14.43
C ASP A 509 -11.38 33.06 -13.48
N PHE A 510 -12.65 33.35 -13.24
CA PHE A 510 -13.60 32.47 -12.60
C PHE A 510 -15.02 32.86 -12.99
N GLU A 511 -15.96 31.95 -12.78
CA GLU A 511 -17.38 32.23 -12.92
C GLU A 511 -18.06 32.16 -11.55
N ALA A 512 -18.79 33.22 -11.21
CA ALA A 512 -19.60 33.27 -10.01
C ALA A 512 -21.05 32.92 -10.35
N ASN A 513 -21.53 31.78 -9.82
CA ASN A 513 -22.96 31.51 -9.77
C ASN A 513 -23.61 32.41 -8.73
N ILE A 514 -24.49 33.29 -9.18
CA ILE A 514 -25.18 34.26 -8.34
C ILE A 514 -26.67 33.96 -8.20
N SER A 515 -27.16 32.78 -8.58
CA SER A 515 -28.60 32.47 -8.58
C SER A 515 -29.27 32.71 -7.22
N GLU A 516 -28.57 32.39 -6.13
CA GLU A 516 -29.10 32.46 -4.76
C GLU A 516 -29.34 33.89 -4.27
N ILE A 517 -28.77 34.93 -4.90
CA ILE A 517 -28.99 36.33 -4.46
C ILE A 517 -30.44 36.77 -4.66
N LEU A 518 -31.19 36.06 -5.51
CA LEU A 518 -32.58 36.34 -5.79
C LEU A 518 -33.52 35.82 -4.70
N ASP A 519 -33.06 34.86 -3.89
CA ASP A 519 -33.86 34.23 -2.84
C ASP A 519 -34.15 35.22 -1.69
N GLU A 520 -33.20 36.13 -1.41
CA GLU A 520 -33.27 37.12 -0.34
C GLU A 520 -32.74 38.49 -0.83
N PRO A 521 -33.60 39.38 -1.36
CA PRO A 521 -33.19 40.69 -1.82
C PRO A 521 -32.78 41.62 -0.67
N ASN A 522 -31.97 42.63 -0.99
CA ASN A 522 -31.49 43.69 -0.09
C ASN A 522 -30.50 43.24 1.01
N ILE A 523 -29.90 42.06 0.86
CA ILE A 523 -28.80 41.59 1.70
C ILE A 523 -27.61 41.16 0.85
N TRP A 524 -26.41 41.22 1.42
CA TRP A 524 -25.23 40.59 0.82
C TRP A 524 -25.29 39.07 0.98
N LYS A 525 -26.09 38.43 0.13
CA LYS A 525 -26.37 36.99 0.19
C LYS A 525 -25.14 36.14 -0.08
N ILE A 526 -24.31 36.54 -1.05
CA ILE A 526 -23.06 35.85 -1.36
C ILE A 526 -21.91 36.74 -0.91
N LYS A 527 -21.03 36.19 -0.07
CA LYS A 527 -19.72 36.75 0.29
C LYS A 527 -18.71 35.63 0.18
N LYS A 528 -18.00 35.55 -0.95
CA LYS A 528 -17.22 34.36 -1.28
C LYS A 528 -15.86 34.72 -1.87
N GLU A 529 -14.87 33.92 -1.52
CA GLU A 529 -13.55 33.91 -2.13
C GLU A 529 -13.52 32.86 -3.25
N TYR A 530 -13.09 33.27 -4.44
CA TYR A 530 -13.04 32.46 -5.65
C TYR A 530 -11.59 32.21 -6.05
N THR A 531 -11.25 30.95 -6.30
CA THR A 531 -9.92 30.57 -6.82
C THR A 531 -9.81 30.93 -8.29
N LEU A 532 -8.71 31.57 -8.67
CA LEU A 532 -8.44 31.92 -10.07
C LEU A 532 -8.05 30.68 -10.89
N ALA A 533 -8.59 30.58 -12.10
CA ALA A 533 -8.36 29.51 -13.06
C ALA A 533 -8.08 30.09 -14.47
N ASN A 534 -7.95 29.20 -15.46
CA ASN A 534 -7.88 29.54 -16.89
C ASN A 534 -9.05 28.89 -17.66
N MET A 535 -10.28 29.23 -17.30
CA MET A 535 -11.46 28.61 -17.90
C MET A 535 -11.58 28.93 -19.40
N GLU A 536 -11.25 30.16 -19.79
CA GLU A 536 -11.26 30.59 -21.19
C GLU A 536 -10.02 30.15 -22.01
N LYS A 537 -9.08 29.40 -21.42
CA LYS A 537 -7.85 28.91 -22.08
C LYS A 537 -7.05 30.03 -22.74
N GLN A 538 -6.98 31.18 -22.09
CA GLN A 538 -6.20 32.32 -22.55
C GLN A 538 -4.70 32.09 -22.36
N LYS A 539 -3.87 32.80 -23.13
CA LYS A 539 -2.42 32.73 -23.03
C LYS A 539 -1.93 33.43 -21.74
N THR A 540 -1.27 32.70 -20.86
CA THR A 540 -0.71 33.23 -19.60
C THR A 540 0.82 33.38 -19.70
N LYS A 541 1.40 34.28 -18.88
CA LYS A 541 2.87 34.44 -18.76
C LYS A 541 3.49 33.55 -17.67
N GLY A 542 2.66 32.79 -16.96
CA GLY A 542 3.04 31.90 -15.86
C GLY A 542 1.83 31.10 -15.37
N ASP A 543 2.01 30.34 -14.30
CA ASP A 543 0.93 29.60 -13.67
C ASP A 543 -0.02 30.55 -12.96
N ILE A 544 -1.33 30.31 -13.12
CA ILE A 544 -2.35 31.12 -12.47
C ILE A 544 -2.35 30.80 -10.98
N SER A 545 -2.35 31.85 -10.17
CA SER A 545 -2.33 31.76 -8.72
C SER A 545 -3.27 32.77 -8.11
N GLY A 546 -3.70 32.49 -6.90
CA GLY A 546 -4.42 33.45 -6.06
C GLY A 546 -5.94 33.31 -6.09
N THR A 547 -6.57 34.20 -5.35
CA THR A 547 -8.01 34.21 -5.12
C THR A 547 -8.57 35.63 -5.21
N ALA A 548 -9.87 35.75 -5.44
CA ALA A 548 -10.59 37.02 -5.46
C ALA A 548 -11.84 36.94 -4.57
N GLU A 549 -12.02 37.91 -3.67
CA GLU A 549 -13.19 38.01 -2.80
C GLU A 549 -14.21 38.97 -3.40
N LEU A 550 -15.39 38.46 -3.72
CA LEU A 550 -16.50 39.23 -4.26
C LEU A 550 -17.77 38.98 -3.44
N TRP A 551 -18.54 40.04 -3.24
CA TRP A 551 -19.85 39.98 -2.63
C TRP A 551 -20.93 40.31 -3.66
N PHE A 552 -22.06 39.63 -3.60
CA PHE A 552 -23.19 39.83 -4.50
C PHE A 552 -24.49 39.98 -3.70
N ALA A 553 -25.29 40.95 -4.14
CA ALA A 553 -26.62 41.23 -3.61
C ALA A 553 -27.56 41.55 -4.78
N PHE A 554 -28.86 41.32 -4.59
CA PHE A 554 -29.88 41.80 -5.50
C PHE A 554 -30.77 42.81 -4.80
N VAL A 555 -31.04 43.94 -5.45
CA VAL A 555 -32.00 44.95 -4.98
C VAL A 555 -33.05 45.22 -6.05
N GLN A 556 -34.25 45.57 -5.62
CA GLN A 556 -35.34 45.89 -6.53
C GLN A 556 -35.30 47.35 -7.01
N ASN A 557 -34.78 48.29 -6.20
CA ASN A 557 -34.66 49.70 -6.56
C ASN A 557 -33.28 50.28 -6.20
N GLU A 558 -32.81 51.27 -6.96
CA GLU A 558 -31.52 51.97 -6.71
C GLU A 558 -31.41 52.55 -5.28
N LYS A 559 -32.53 53.06 -4.74
CA LYS A 559 -32.59 53.62 -3.37
C LYS A 559 -32.28 52.59 -2.27
N ASP A 560 -32.46 51.30 -2.55
CA ASP A 560 -32.30 50.24 -1.56
C ASP A 560 -30.81 49.84 -1.41
N ILE A 561 -29.95 50.24 -2.36
CA ILE A 561 -28.51 49.97 -2.35
C ILE A 561 -27.81 50.56 -1.12
N ALA A 562 -28.21 51.77 -0.71
CA ALA A 562 -27.63 52.44 0.46
C ALA A 562 -27.95 51.73 1.79
N ASN A 563 -28.91 50.81 1.79
CA ASN A 563 -29.39 50.10 2.98
C ASN A 563 -29.08 48.60 2.94
N LEU A 564 -28.16 48.15 2.07
CA LEU A 564 -27.71 46.75 2.02
C LEU A 564 -27.11 46.34 3.37
N LYS A 565 -27.68 45.30 3.98
CA LYS A 565 -27.28 44.76 5.28
C LYS A 565 -26.22 43.67 5.16
#